data_AF-A0A1Y1LGT6-F1
#
_entry.id   AF-A0A1Y1LGT6-F1
#
_cell.length_a   1.000
_cell.length_b   1.000
_cell.length_c   1.000
_cell.angle_alpha   90.00
_cell.angle_beta   90.00
_cell.angle_gamma   90.00
#
_symmetry.space_group_name_H-M   'P 1'
#
loop_
_entity.id
_entity.type
_entity.pdbx_description
1 polymer ?
#
loop_
_entity_poly.entity_id
_entity_poly.type
_entity_poly.pdbx_seq_one_letter_code
_entity_poly.pdbx_strand_id
1 'polypeptide(L)'
;RWYQAGIFYPFMRAHAHIDSRRREPYMLGEPYTEILTKALRLRYALLPSWYTAFFHANRDGSPIVRPMFWTHPSEESGFAIDDQLFLGTTGLLAKPIVEKDKFSTDIWIPDDEIYFDYTTYQILKTQKNKRVTVDAAIDSVPLLMRGGHIFPRRDIPRRSSAAMRFDDYTLVVTVSKDGSAEGDLYADDGDTFDHEKGQYIYRKFSLADG
;
A
#
# COMPACT_ATOMS: atom_id res chain seq x y z
N ARG A 1 -8.09 -14.22 1.25
CA ARG A 1 -6.68 -14.15 0.77
C ARG A 1 -6.54 -13.49 -0.60
N TRP A 2 -7.09 -13.99 -1.72
CA TRP A 2 -6.85 -13.36 -3.04
C TRP A 2 -7.21 -11.86 -3.10
N TYR A 3 -8.36 -11.44 -2.55
CA TYR A 3 -8.69 -10.00 -2.49
C TYR A 3 -7.66 -9.19 -1.68
N GLN A 4 -7.10 -9.74 -0.61
CA GLN A 4 -6.07 -9.07 0.21
C GLN A 4 -4.74 -8.92 -0.55
N ALA A 5 -4.40 -9.84 -1.45
CA ALA A 5 -3.28 -9.67 -2.36
C ALA A 5 -3.64 -8.68 -3.49
N GLY A 6 -4.85 -8.81 -4.05
CA GLY A 6 -5.31 -8.07 -5.21
C GLY A 6 -5.46 -6.57 -4.99
N ILE A 7 -5.67 -6.12 -3.75
CA ILE A 7 -5.65 -4.68 -3.42
C ILE A 7 -4.28 -4.04 -3.63
N PHE A 8 -3.20 -4.83 -3.74
CA PHE A 8 -1.86 -4.36 -4.09
C PHE A 8 -1.53 -4.51 -5.57
N TYR A 9 -2.48 -4.90 -6.42
CA TYR A 9 -2.26 -4.86 -7.87
C TYR A 9 -2.54 -3.45 -8.39
N PRO A 10 -1.66 -2.87 -9.24
CA PRO A 10 -1.96 -1.60 -9.90
C PRO A 10 -3.30 -1.66 -10.64
N PHE A 11 -3.53 -2.75 -11.37
CA PHE A 11 -4.81 -3.10 -11.97
C PHE A 11 -5.53 -4.16 -11.12
N MET A 12 -6.57 -3.75 -10.39
CA MET A 12 -7.35 -4.63 -9.53
C MET A 12 -8.69 -5.01 -10.18
N ARG A 13 -8.82 -6.26 -10.62
CA ARG A 13 -10.06 -6.79 -11.23
C ARG A 13 -10.35 -8.22 -10.77
N ALA A 14 -11.59 -8.46 -10.32
CA ALA A 14 -12.11 -9.81 -10.21
C ALA A 14 -12.75 -10.23 -11.54
N HIS A 15 -12.34 -11.36 -12.10
CA HIS A 15 -12.89 -11.90 -13.34
C HIS A 15 -12.91 -13.44 -13.28
N ALA A 16 -13.80 -14.09 -14.04
CA ALA A 16 -14.05 -15.54 -13.98
C ALA A 16 -14.30 -16.15 -15.37
N HIS A 17 -13.95 -17.44 -15.53
CA HIS A 17 -14.27 -18.23 -16.72
C HIS A 17 -15.78 -18.49 -16.81
N ILE A 18 -16.32 -18.72 -18.02
CA ILE A 18 -17.77 -18.89 -18.26
C ILE A 18 -18.39 -20.03 -17.44
N ASP A 19 -17.65 -21.12 -17.25
CA ASP A 19 -18.12 -22.29 -16.48
C ASP A 19 -17.91 -22.16 -14.96
N SER A 20 -17.31 -21.06 -14.50
CA SER A 20 -17.13 -20.83 -13.06
C SER A 20 -18.47 -20.56 -12.40
N ARG A 21 -18.64 -21.05 -11.16
CA ARG A 21 -19.74 -20.58 -10.31
C ARG A 21 -19.67 -19.06 -10.17
N ARG A 22 -20.84 -18.43 -10.05
CA ARG A 22 -20.97 -17.01 -9.70
C ARG A 22 -20.19 -16.75 -8.42
N ARG A 23 -19.40 -15.67 -8.41
CA ARG A 23 -18.50 -15.33 -7.29
C ARG A 23 -18.29 -13.83 -7.11
N GLU A 24 -19.30 -13.06 -7.48
CA GLU A 24 -19.43 -11.69 -7.02
C GLU A 24 -19.20 -11.60 -5.49
N PRO A 25 -18.48 -10.58 -4.99
CA PRO A 25 -18.04 -10.50 -3.60
C PRO A 25 -19.11 -10.77 -2.53
N TYR A 26 -20.34 -10.31 -2.76
CA TYR A 26 -21.45 -10.42 -1.81
C TYR A 26 -22.00 -11.84 -1.67
N MET A 27 -21.59 -12.80 -2.51
CA MET A 27 -22.04 -14.20 -2.42
C MET A 27 -21.10 -15.10 -1.61
N LEU A 28 -19.97 -14.58 -1.11
CA LEU A 28 -19.03 -15.39 -0.33
C LEU A 28 -19.61 -15.82 1.03
N GLY A 29 -20.63 -15.10 1.53
CA GLY A 29 -21.21 -15.33 2.84
C GLY A 29 -20.31 -14.84 3.97
N GLU A 30 -20.86 -14.73 5.18
CA GLU A 30 -20.08 -14.36 6.35
C GLU A 30 -19.23 -15.53 6.87
N PRO A 31 -18.02 -15.28 7.42
CA PRO A 31 -17.42 -13.97 7.69
C PRO A 31 -16.64 -13.35 6.50
N TYR A 32 -16.66 -13.98 5.33
CA TYR A 32 -15.79 -13.63 4.21
C TYR A 32 -16.19 -12.33 3.51
N THR A 33 -17.49 -12.01 3.49
CA THR A 33 -17.99 -10.73 2.94
C THR A 33 -17.44 -9.55 3.72
N GLU A 34 -17.44 -9.59 5.06
CA GLU A 34 -16.86 -8.53 5.89
C GLU A 34 -15.34 -8.40 5.66
N ILE A 35 -14.63 -9.52 5.65
CA ILE A 35 -13.16 -9.56 5.42
C ILE A 35 -12.79 -8.93 4.08
N LEU A 36 -13.51 -9.30 3.02
CA LEU A 36 -13.31 -8.73 1.70
C LEU A 36 -13.62 -7.24 1.69
N THR A 37 -14.71 -6.82 2.35
CA THR A 37 -15.10 -5.42 2.46
C THR A 37 -14.02 -4.58 3.14
N LYS A 38 -13.38 -5.10 4.20
CA LYS A 38 -12.22 -4.46 4.85
C LYS A 38 -11.06 -4.27 3.89
N ALA A 39 -10.72 -5.30 3.10
CA ALA A 39 -9.67 -5.19 2.08
C ALA A 39 -10.00 -4.12 1.02
N LEU A 40 -11.24 -4.11 0.50
CA LEU A 40 -11.67 -3.07 -0.45
C LEU A 40 -11.61 -1.67 0.16
N ARG A 41 -12.04 -1.50 1.41
CA ARG A 41 -11.93 -0.20 2.11
C ARG A 41 -10.48 0.25 2.22
N LEU A 42 -9.54 -0.64 2.52
CA LEU A 42 -8.11 -0.32 2.55
C LEU A 42 -7.61 0.16 1.17
N ARG A 43 -7.98 -0.54 0.08
CA ARG A 43 -7.65 -0.11 -1.29
C ARG A 43 -8.17 1.29 -1.57
N TYR A 44 -9.45 1.54 -1.27
CA TYR A 44 -10.10 2.82 -1.53
C TYR A 44 -9.47 3.94 -0.70
N ALA A 45 -9.19 3.69 0.58
CA ALA A 45 -8.53 4.64 1.45
C ALA A 45 -7.16 5.07 0.89
N LEU A 46 -6.39 4.13 0.36
CA LEU A 46 -5.07 4.40 -0.21
C LEU A 46 -5.10 4.93 -1.66
N LEU A 47 -6.27 5.18 -2.27
CA LEU A 47 -6.33 5.68 -3.65
C LEU A 47 -5.51 6.96 -3.91
N PRO A 48 -5.43 7.94 -2.99
CA PRO A 48 -4.53 9.08 -3.16
C PRO A 48 -3.06 8.67 -3.34
N SER A 49 -2.59 7.72 -2.53
CA SER A 49 -1.24 7.18 -2.61
C SER A 49 -1.02 6.35 -3.88
N TRP A 50 -2.00 5.52 -4.27
CA TRP A 50 -1.97 4.79 -5.55
C TRP A 50 -1.85 5.76 -6.72
N TYR A 51 -2.70 6.78 -6.77
CA TYR A 51 -2.72 7.74 -7.87
C TYR A 51 -1.40 8.53 -7.97
N THR A 52 -0.81 8.88 -6.82
CA THR A 52 0.52 9.48 -6.76
C THR A 52 1.61 8.52 -7.28
N ALA A 53 1.51 7.22 -7.00
CA ALA A 53 2.43 6.23 -7.56
C ALA A 53 2.28 6.08 -9.09
N PHE A 54 1.06 6.18 -9.63
CA PHE A 54 0.82 6.24 -11.08
C PHE A 54 1.39 7.52 -11.71
N PHE A 55 1.33 8.66 -11.03
CA PHE A 55 1.96 9.90 -11.48
C PHE A 55 3.48 9.73 -11.63
N HIS A 56 4.17 9.15 -10.65
CA HIS A 56 5.60 8.84 -10.77
C HIS A 56 5.89 7.91 -11.95
N ALA A 57 5.09 6.85 -12.11
CA ALA A 57 5.24 5.92 -13.23
C ALA A 57 5.07 6.62 -14.60
N ASN A 58 4.13 7.55 -14.72
CA ASN A 58 3.95 8.35 -15.93
C ASN A 58 5.12 9.31 -16.17
N ARG A 59 5.63 9.95 -15.10
CA ARG A 59 6.64 11.00 -15.19
C ARG A 59 8.04 10.48 -15.52
N ASP A 60 8.48 9.40 -14.88
CA ASP A 60 9.86 8.91 -14.97
C ASP A 60 10.00 7.39 -15.12
N GLY A 61 8.88 6.66 -15.25
CA GLY A 61 8.90 5.20 -15.38
C GLY A 61 9.09 4.44 -14.07
N SER A 62 9.04 5.12 -12.91
CA SER A 62 9.08 4.48 -11.60
C SER A 62 8.05 3.34 -11.47
N PRO A 63 8.42 2.15 -10.96
CA PRO A 63 7.45 1.12 -10.67
C PRO A 63 6.43 1.57 -9.61
N ILE A 64 5.15 1.26 -9.84
CA ILE A 64 4.04 1.57 -8.94
C ILE A 64 4.14 0.74 -7.65
N VAL A 65 4.42 -0.55 -7.81
CA VAL A 65 4.83 -1.44 -6.73
C VAL A 65 6.29 -1.79 -6.94
N ARG A 66 7.09 -1.69 -5.89
CA ARG A 66 8.55 -1.68 -5.98
C ARG A 66 9.13 -2.92 -5.29
N PRO A 67 9.86 -3.79 -6.00
CA PRO A 67 10.52 -4.95 -5.42
C PRO A 67 11.75 -4.54 -4.60
N MET A 68 12.27 -5.46 -3.80
CA MET A 68 13.35 -5.17 -2.85
C MET A 68 14.66 -4.74 -3.54
N PHE A 69 15.01 -5.36 -4.68
CA PHE A 69 16.20 -4.97 -5.45
C PHE A 69 16.13 -3.53 -5.99
N TRP A 70 14.92 -2.98 -6.17
CA TRP A 70 14.74 -1.60 -6.64
C TRP A 70 14.87 -0.62 -5.48
N THR A 71 14.23 -0.90 -4.33
CA THR A 71 14.23 0.02 -3.19
C THR A 71 15.51 -0.02 -2.38
N HIS A 72 16.17 -1.19 -2.32
CA HIS A 72 17.37 -1.43 -1.53
C HIS A 72 18.43 -2.14 -2.39
N PRO A 73 18.97 -1.49 -3.43
CA PRO A 73 19.93 -2.10 -4.35
C PRO A 73 21.27 -2.47 -3.67
N SER A 74 21.57 -1.87 -2.52
CA SER A 74 22.76 -2.18 -1.71
C SER A 74 22.62 -3.47 -0.89
N GLU A 75 21.42 -4.05 -0.80
CA GLU A 75 21.12 -5.19 0.06
C GLU A 75 20.92 -6.46 -0.77
N GLU A 76 22.02 -7.17 -1.03
CA GLU A 76 22.05 -8.37 -1.89
C GLU A 76 21.00 -9.43 -1.48
N SER A 77 20.74 -9.58 -0.18
CA SER A 77 19.76 -10.55 0.33
C SER A 77 18.31 -10.28 -0.12
N GLY A 78 18.03 -9.07 -0.61
CA GLY A 78 16.74 -8.69 -1.19
C GLY A 78 16.57 -9.07 -2.66
N PHE A 79 17.62 -9.47 -3.37
CA PHE A 79 17.55 -9.64 -4.84
C PHE A 79 16.65 -10.79 -5.28
N ALA A 80 16.60 -11.86 -4.50
CA ALA A 80 15.77 -13.04 -4.76
C ALA A 80 14.36 -12.93 -4.17
N ILE A 81 14.03 -11.82 -3.49
CA ILE A 81 12.74 -11.66 -2.81
C ILE A 81 11.70 -11.09 -3.79
N ASP A 82 10.66 -11.89 -4.06
CA ASP A 82 9.59 -11.58 -5.01
C ASP A 82 8.17 -11.68 -4.39
N ASP A 83 8.08 -11.95 -3.08
CA ASP A 83 6.83 -12.18 -2.36
C ASP A 83 6.36 -10.98 -1.48
N GLN A 84 7.10 -9.88 -1.50
CA GLN A 84 6.80 -8.64 -0.78
C GLN A 84 7.15 -7.41 -1.62
N LEU A 85 6.46 -6.29 -1.38
CA LEU A 85 6.58 -5.09 -2.20
C LEU A 85 6.42 -3.82 -1.37
N PHE A 86 7.09 -2.75 -1.80
CA PHE A 86 6.76 -1.40 -1.39
C PHE A 86 5.70 -0.78 -2.31
N LEU A 87 4.77 -0.01 -1.77
CA LEU A 87 3.79 0.76 -2.55
C LEU A 87 4.30 2.18 -2.83
N GLY A 88 4.62 2.49 -4.09
CA GLY A 88 5.02 3.83 -4.52
C GLY A 88 6.09 4.48 -3.63
N THR A 89 5.87 5.74 -3.27
CA THR A 89 6.71 6.54 -2.37
C THR A 89 6.33 6.42 -0.88
N THR A 90 5.31 5.61 -0.56
CA THR A 90 4.64 5.63 0.75
C THR A 90 5.43 5.01 1.91
N GLY A 91 6.48 4.24 1.64
CA GLY A 91 7.15 3.41 2.66
C GLY A 91 6.31 2.24 3.15
N LEU A 92 5.14 1.98 2.56
CA LEU A 92 4.30 0.84 2.92
C LEU A 92 4.87 -0.46 2.34
N LEU A 93 5.27 -1.39 3.19
CA LEU A 93 5.79 -2.71 2.85
C LEU A 93 4.71 -3.77 3.07
N ALA A 94 4.23 -4.37 1.99
CA ALA A 94 3.18 -5.39 2.01
C ALA A 94 3.75 -6.79 1.73
N LYS A 95 3.24 -7.79 2.45
CA LYS A 95 3.49 -9.22 2.17
C LYS A 95 2.19 -10.02 2.31
N PRO A 96 1.39 -10.14 1.25
CA PRO A 96 0.13 -10.87 1.32
C PRO A 96 0.32 -12.36 1.61
N ILE A 97 -0.59 -12.96 2.40
CA ILE A 97 -0.62 -14.43 2.56
C ILE A 97 -1.19 -15.08 1.30
N VAL A 98 -0.36 -15.90 0.66
CA VAL A 98 -0.70 -16.66 -0.56
C VAL A 98 -0.72 -18.17 -0.36
N GLU A 99 -0.33 -18.65 0.82
CA GLU A 99 -0.38 -20.06 1.21
C GLU A 99 -1.69 -20.41 1.94
N LYS A 100 -2.16 -21.63 1.73
CA LYS A 100 -3.35 -22.17 2.41
C LYS A 100 -3.06 -22.40 3.90
N ASP A 101 -4.06 -22.15 4.75
CA ASP A 101 -4.04 -22.41 6.21
C ASP A 101 -2.90 -21.71 6.96
N LYS A 102 -2.42 -20.57 6.44
CA LYS A 102 -1.46 -19.68 7.11
C LYS A 102 -2.16 -18.48 7.76
N PHE A 103 -1.70 -18.15 8.97
CA PHE A 103 -2.21 -17.07 9.81
C PHE A 103 -1.11 -16.14 10.34
N SER A 104 0.10 -16.24 9.77
CA SER A 104 1.23 -15.34 9.99
C SER A 104 2.08 -15.33 8.72
N THR A 105 2.96 -14.33 8.59
CA THR A 105 3.95 -14.29 7.51
C THR A 105 5.28 -13.72 8.00
N ASP A 106 6.37 -14.20 7.43
CA ASP A 106 7.71 -13.72 7.74
C ASP A 106 8.14 -12.67 6.71
N ILE A 107 8.09 -11.41 7.11
CA ILE A 107 8.45 -10.25 6.28
C ILE A 107 9.94 -9.98 6.42
N TRP A 108 10.67 -9.96 5.32
CA TRP A 108 12.08 -9.56 5.33
C TRP A 108 12.20 -8.05 5.49
N ILE A 109 13.09 -7.61 6.38
CA ILE A 109 13.33 -6.21 6.70
C ILE A 109 14.61 -5.75 5.99
N PRO A 110 14.51 -4.76 5.09
CA PRO A 110 15.63 -4.40 4.23
C PRO A 110 16.72 -3.59 4.92
N ASP A 111 16.39 -2.84 5.96
CA ASP A 111 17.29 -1.85 6.53
C ASP A 111 17.11 -1.71 8.04
N ASP A 112 17.89 -0.81 8.63
CA ASP A 112 17.85 -0.52 10.05
C ASP A 112 16.81 0.54 10.42
N GLU A 113 15.81 0.86 9.58
CA GLU A 113 14.76 1.81 9.99
C GLU A 113 13.72 1.21 10.94
N ILE A 114 12.92 2.09 11.55
CA ILE A 114 11.77 1.68 12.36
C ILE A 114 10.64 1.23 11.44
N TYR A 115 10.00 0.11 11.76
CA TYR A 115 8.82 -0.38 11.08
C TYR A 115 7.64 -0.47 12.03
N PHE A 116 6.50 0.05 11.60
CA PHE A 116 5.24 0.06 12.34
C PHE A 116 4.24 -0.89 11.67
N ASP A 117 3.45 -1.61 12.45
CA ASP A 117 2.27 -2.27 11.90
C ASP A 117 1.23 -1.22 11.47
N TYR A 118 0.68 -1.32 10.25
CA TYR A 118 -0.24 -0.32 9.70
C TYR A 118 -1.56 -0.21 10.47
N THR A 119 -2.02 -1.30 11.10
CA THR A 119 -3.33 -1.35 11.75
C THR A 119 -3.26 -0.90 13.20
N THR A 120 -2.23 -1.35 13.91
CA THR A 120 -2.06 -1.16 15.35
C THR A 120 -1.08 -0.05 15.71
N TYR A 121 -0.28 0.40 14.73
CA TYR A 121 0.82 1.37 14.90
C TYR A 121 1.91 0.92 15.88
N GLN A 122 1.91 -0.36 16.26
CA GLN A 122 2.95 -0.92 17.11
C GLN A 122 4.28 -0.95 16.37
N ILE A 123 5.33 -0.50 17.06
CA ILE A 123 6.71 -0.64 16.59
C ILE A 123 7.08 -2.12 16.64
N LEU A 124 7.49 -2.66 15.50
CA LEU A 124 7.96 -4.03 15.40
C LEU A 124 9.44 -4.11 15.80
N LYS A 125 9.81 -5.21 16.47
CA LYS A 125 11.21 -5.52 16.77
C LYS A 125 11.87 -6.06 15.51
N THR A 126 12.35 -5.17 14.66
CA THR A 126 13.01 -5.49 13.40
C THR A 126 14.53 -5.46 13.52
N GLN A 127 15.20 -6.15 12.59
CA GLN A 127 16.64 -6.11 12.41
C GLN A 127 16.93 -6.16 10.91
N LYS A 128 17.87 -5.34 10.43
CA LYS A 128 18.30 -5.33 9.04
C LYS A 128 18.67 -6.73 8.54
N ASN A 129 18.23 -7.05 7.32
CA ASN A 129 18.46 -8.32 6.64
C ASN A 129 17.94 -9.56 7.40
N LYS A 130 17.00 -9.37 8.33
CA LYS A 130 16.30 -10.44 9.04
C LYS A 130 14.81 -10.42 8.70
N ARG A 131 14.13 -11.52 9.02
CA ARG A 131 12.69 -11.61 8.91
C ARG A 131 12.04 -11.32 10.26
N VAL A 132 10.93 -10.59 10.24
CA VAL A 132 10.02 -10.44 11.38
C VAL A 132 8.74 -11.21 11.09
N THR A 133 8.30 -12.03 12.04
CA THR A 133 7.02 -12.73 11.95
C THR A 133 5.90 -11.76 12.31
N VAL A 134 4.93 -11.61 11.42
CA VAL A 134 3.75 -10.76 11.61
C VAL A 134 2.52 -11.64 11.64
N ASP A 135 1.74 -11.51 12.71
CA ASP A 135 0.45 -12.19 12.84
C ASP A 135 -0.54 -11.64 11.82
N ALA A 136 -1.23 -12.57 11.16
CA ALA A 136 -1.97 -12.29 9.96
C ALA A 136 -3.17 -13.21 9.86
N ALA A 137 -4.11 -13.07 10.81
CA ALA A 137 -5.38 -13.78 10.80
C ALA A 137 -6.12 -13.62 9.47
N ILE A 138 -7.17 -14.43 9.25
CA ILE A 138 -7.85 -14.46 7.95
C ILE A 138 -8.42 -13.09 7.53
N ASP A 139 -8.72 -12.24 8.50
CA ASP A 139 -9.29 -10.91 8.36
C ASP A 139 -8.28 -9.75 8.33
N SER A 140 -6.97 -10.03 8.49
CA SER A 140 -5.92 -9.00 8.45
C SER A 140 -5.02 -9.10 7.21
N VAL A 141 -4.42 -7.96 6.87
CA VAL A 141 -3.49 -7.79 5.75
C VAL A 141 -2.12 -7.43 6.33
N PRO A 142 -1.07 -8.23 6.14
CA PRO A 142 0.27 -7.90 6.61
C PRO A 142 0.80 -6.68 5.85
N LEU A 143 0.87 -5.55 6.54
CA LEU A 143 1.25 -4.26 5.98
C LEU A 143 2.03 -3.47 7.02
N LEU A 144 3.28 -3.18 6.71
CA LEU A 144 4.17 -2.40 7.55
C LEU A 144 4.33 -0.99 6.98
N MET A 145 4.60 -0.03 7.85
CA MET A 145 4.98 1.33 7.50
C MET A 145 6.44 1.52 7.90
N ARG A 146 7.32 1.84 6.94
CA ARG A 146 8.70 2.21 7.21
C ARG A 146 8.77 3.65 7.73
N GLY A 147 9.64 3.94 8.70
CA GLY A 147 9.95 5.29 9.15
C GLY A 147 10.57 6.15 8.04
N GLY A 148 10.40 7.46 8.14
CA GLY A 148 10.87 8.44 7.15
C GLY A 148 9.89 8.74 6.02
N HIS A 149 8.62 8.32 6.13
CA HIS A 149 7.65 8.47 5.05
C HIS A 149 6.38 9.23 5.46
N ILE A 150 5.85 10.02 4.53
CA ILE A 150 4.54 10.67 4.64
C ILE A 150 3.68 10.17 3.48
N PHE A 151 2.46 9.73 3.75
CA PHE A 151 1.56 9.33 2.67
C PHE A 151 0.12 9.77 2.88
N PRO A 152 -0.58 10.17 1.79
CA PRO A 152 -1.97 10.57 1.84
C PRO A 152 -2.92 9.36 1.74
N ARG A 153 -4.01 9.41 2.50
CA ARG A 153 -5.16 8.51 2.36
C ARG A 153 -6.46 9.28 2.53
N ARG A 154 -7.60 8.66 2.21
CA ARG A 154 -8.95 9.20 2.43
C ARG A 154 -9.72 8.24 3.33
N ASP A 155 -10.03 8.67 4.55
CA ASP A 155 -10.60 7.77 5.56
C ASP A 155 -12.12 7.61 5.45
N ILE A 156 -12.81 8.55 4.78
CA ILE A 156 -14.26 8.49 4.60
C ILE A 156 -14.59 7.42 3.54
N PRO A 157 -15.29 6.32 3.90
CA PRO A 157 -15.64 5.30 2.94
C PRO A 157 -16.73 5.78 1.99
N ARG A 158 -16.51 5.65 0.68
CA ARG A 158 -17.48 5.94 -0.38
C ARG A 158 -17.71 4.73 -1.28
N ARG A 159 -18.76 4.80 -2.11
CA ARG A 159 -19.15 3.70 -3.02
C ARG A 159 -18.29 3.61 -4.28
N SER A 160 -17.61 4.69 -4.66
CA SER A 160 -16.76 4.78 -5.86
C SER A 160 -15.70 5.86 -5.68
N SER A 161 -14.64 5.83 -6.48
CA SER A 161 -13.58 6.85 -6.47
C SER A 161 -14.10 8.24 -6.85
N ALA A 162 -15.05 8.31 -7.80
CA ALA A 162 -15.70 9.57 -8.17
C ALA A 162 -16.40 10.25 -6.98
N ALA A 163 -17.05 9.46 -6.11
CA ALA A 163 -17.69 9.96 -4.90
C ALA A 163 -16.69 10.39 -3.81
N MET A 164 -15.41 10.02 -3.93
CA MET A 164 -14.35 10.45 -3.01
C MET A 164 -13.69 11.75 -3.44
N ARG A 165 -13.93 12.23 -4.67
CA ARG A 165 -13.11 13.27 -5.34
C ARG A 165 -12.83 14.50 -4.49
N PHE A 166 -13.81 14.92 -3.68
CA PHE A 166 -13.74 16.14 -2.86
C PHE A 166 -13.70 15.85 -1.34
N ASP A 167 -13.48 14.60 -0.93
CA ASP A 167 -13.28 14.28 0.49
C ASP A 167 -11.90 14.73 0.98
N ASP A 168 -11.82 15.05 2.27
CA ASP A 168 -10.59 15.44 2.96
C ASP A 168 -9.53 14.33 2.94
N TYR A 169 -8.26 14.75 2.93
CA TYR A 169 -7.12 13.85 3.05
C TYR A 169 -6.71 13.67 4.51
N THR A 170 -6.35 12.45 4.88
CA THR A 170 -5.56 12.13 6.07
C THR A 170 -4.11 11.96 5.64
N LEU A 171 -3.18 12.66 6.28
CA LEU A 171 -1.75 12.42 6.13
C LEU A 171 -1.26 11.53 7.27
N VAL A 172 -0.63 10.41 6.92
CA VAL A 172 0.07 9.56 7.89
C VAL A 172 1.56 9.91 7.81
N VAL A 173 2.15 10.25 8.95
CA VAL A 173 3.57 10.60 9.08
C VAL A 173 4.25 9.52 9.91
N THR A 174 5.04 8.67 9.27
CA THR A 174 5.89 7.69 9.95
C THR A 174 7.28 8.26 10.12
N VAL A 175 7.60 8.67 11.35
CA VAL A 175 8.88 9.33 11.67
C VAL A 175 10.00 8.30 11.66
N SER A 176 11.11 8.64 11.01
CA SER A 176 12.36 7.85 11.01
C SER A 176 13.05 7.89 12.37
N LYS A 177 14.16 7.15 12.52
CA LYS A 177 15.03 7.23 13.70
C LYS A 177 15.63 8.63 13.94
N ASP A 178 15.81 9.41 12.87
CA ASP A 178 16.42 10.74 12.91
C ASP A 178 15.40 11.89 12.98
N GLY A 179 14.11 11.59 13.25
CA GLY A 179 13.08 12.61 13.43
C GLY A 179 12.48 13.15 12.13
N SER A 180 12.98 12.70 10.96
CA SER A 180 12.52 13.17 9.66
C SER A 180 11.42 12.31 9.03
N ALA A 181 10.71 12.86 8.06
CA ALA A 181 9.86 12.11 7.14
C ALA A 181 9.58 12.91 5.87
N GLU A 182 9.52 12.25 4.72
CA GLU A 182 9.17 12.88 3.45
C GLU A 182 8.07 12.13 2.72
N GLY A 183 7.32 12.85 1.89
CA GLY A 183 6.31 12.23 1.04
C GLY A 183 5.66 13.19 0.10
N ASP A 184 4.68 12.70 -0.65
CA ASP A 184 4.02 13.50 -1.66
C ASP A 184 2.59 13.08 -1.96
N LEU A 185 1.87 14.01 -2.60
CA LEU A 185 0.51 13.83 -3.10
C LEU A 185 0.41 14.48 -4.48
N TYR A 186 -0.05 13.71 -5.46
CA TYR A 186 -0.51 14.22 -6.75
C TYR A 186 -2.03 14.06 -6.87
N ALA A 187 -2.71 15.10 -7.37
CA ALA A 187 -4.14 15.08 -7.67
C ALA A 187 -4.47 16.02 -8.84
N ASP A 188 -5.31 15.60 -9.76
CA ASP A 188 -5.86 16.39 -10.87
C ASP A 188 -7.35 16.06 -11.06
N ASP A 189 -7.90 16.30 -12.25
CA ASP A 189 -9.30 15.96 -12.55
C ASP A 189 -9.57 14.47 -12.78
N GLY A 190 -8.52 13.66 -12.99
CA GLY A 190 -8.57 12.22 -13.21
C GLY A 190 -9.04 11.75 -14.59
N ASP A 191 -9.23 12.65 -15.57
CA ASP A 191 -9.87 12.33 -16.86
C ASP A 191 -9.24 13.05 -18.06
N THR A 192 -8.87 14.33 -17.93
CA THR A 192 -8.43 15.14 -19.07
C THR A 192 -6.91 15.23 -19.20
N PHE A 193 -6.46 15.82 -20.32
CA PHE A 193 -5.05 16.15 -20.57
C PHE A 193 -4.65 17.51 -19.98
N ASP A 194 -5.48 18.19 -19.20
CA ASP A 194 -5.15 19.53 -18.69
C ASP A 194 -4.01 19.52 -17.66
N HIS A 195 -3.63 18.35 -17.13
CA HIS A 195 -2.41 18.19 -16.35
C HIS A 195 -1.14 18.58 -17.15
N GLU A 196 -1.13 18.38 -18.48
CA GLU A 196 -0.04 18.83 -19.38
C GLU A 196 0.10 20.36 -19.42
N LYS A 197 -0.99 21.07 -19.07
CA LYS A 197 -1.06 22.53 -18.98
C LYS A 197 -0.91 23.04 -17.54
N GLY A 198 -0.48 22.16 -16.61
CA GLY A 198 -0.28 22.52 -15.21
C GLY A 198 -1.55 22.52 -14.35
N GLN A 199 -2.68 21.96 -14.83
CA GLN A 199 -3.91 21.87 -14.04
C GLN A 199 -3.89 20.65 -13.11
N TYR A 200 -3.01 20.69 -12.10
CA TYR A 200 -2.91 19.66 -11.08
C TYR A 200 -2.42 20.26 -9.76
N ILE A 201 -2.58 19.50 -8.69
CA ILE A 201 -1.98 19.73 -7.39
C ILE A 201 -0.88 18.70 -7.20
N TYR A 202 0.36 19.17 -7.00
CA TYR A 202 1.46 18.33 -6.52
C TYR A 202 2.03 18.94 -5.25
N ARG A 203 1.97 18.19 -4.15
CA ARG A 203 2.46 18.62 -2.84
C ARG A 203 3.59 17.71 -2.41
N LYS A 204 4.68 18.31 -1.97
CA LYS A 204 5.71 17.63 -1.17
C LYS A 204 5.45 17.94 0.29
N PHE A 205 5.57 16.91 1.12
CA PHE A 205 5.51 16.99 2.57
C PHE A 205 6.88 16.65 3.11
N SER A 206 7.33 17.44 4.08
CA SER A 206 8.59 17.21 4.77
C SER A 206 8.39 17.51 6.26
N LEU A 207 8.74 16.55 7.08
CA LEU A 207 9.04 16.73 8.49
C LEU A 207 10.56 16.68 8.61
N ALA A 208 11.15 17.73 9.18
CA ALA A 208 12.55 17.78 9.56
C ALA A 208 12.60 18.35 10.98
N ASP A 209 13.51 17.85 11.80
CA ASP A 209 13.86 18.52 13.05
C ASP A 209 14.41 19.91 12.72
N GLY A 210 13.85 20.93 13.37
CA GLY A 210 14.28 22.33 13.22
C GLY A 210 15.63 22.63 13.84
#